data_AF-A0A558QVC2-F1
#
_entry.id   AF-A0A558QVC2-F1
#
_cell.length_a   1.000
_cell.length_b   1.000
_cell.length_c   1.000
_cell.angle_alpha   90.00
_cell.angle_beta   90.00
_cell.angle_gamma   90.00
#
_symmetry.space_group_name_H-M   'P 1'
#
loop_
_entity.id
_entity.type
_entity.pdbx_description
1 polymer ?
#
loop_
_entity_poly.entity_id
_entity_poly.type
_entity_poly.pdbx_seq_one_letter_code
_entity_poly.pdbx_strand_id
1 'polypeptide(L)'
;MGISLIAGLTLAALSVPLPADLTHRTQVAHRDGAVDVTYHGKVDLAHHQRGAVTPPGVAGVRRCDWTGTVSVSRHITRPGAAATLSTIVAHDRVVDGSRHGDCLVARKGIERDVAAHRPTLEAHMAAVAARDRASVLADLDAAAALASR
;
A
#
# COMPACT_ATOMS: atom_id res chain seq x y z
N MET A 1 32.32 -35.32 -12.85
CA MET A 1 30.88 -35.01 -12.94
C MET A 1 30.54 -34.02 -11.84
N GLY A 2 30.48 -32.73 -12.17
CA GLY A 2 30.14 -31.67 -11.22
C GLY A 2 28.63 -31.47 -11.17
N ILE A 3 28.03 -31.61 -9.99
CA ILE A 3 26.60 -31.39 -9.78
C ILE A 3 26.41 -29.88 -9.61
N SER A 4 25.89 -29.21 -10.65
CA SER A 4 25.46 -27.82 -10.56
C SER A 4 24.18 -27.72 -9.73
N LEU A 5 24.28 -27.14 -8.54
CA LEU A 5 23.13 -26.78 -7.70
C LEU A 5 22.45 -25.56 -8.30
N ILE A 6 21.27 -25.77 -8.90
CA ILE A 6 20.39 -24.68 -9.35
C ILE A 6 19.79 -24.04 -8.09
N ALA A 7 20.22 -22.83 -7.77
CA ALA A 7 19.64 -22.03 -6.70
C ALA A 7 18.20 -21.63 -7.09
N GLY A 8 17.21 -22.28 -6.47
CA GLY A 8 15.81 -21.96 -6.66
C GLY A 8 15.46 -20.64 -5.98
N LEU A 9 15.17 -19.60 -6.78
CA LEU A 9 14.50 -18.39 -6.33
C LEU A 9 13.04 -18.75 -6.01
N THR A 10 12.63 -18.72 -4.75
CA THR A 10 11.22 -18.88 -4.37
C THR A 10 10.63 -17.54 -3.95
N LEU A 11 9.80 -16.98 -4.84
CA LEU A 11 9.03 -15.78 -4.56
C LEU A 11 7.71 -16.21 -3.89
N ALA A 12 7.66 -16.18 -2.56
CA ALA A 12 6.42 -16.43 -1.82
C ALA A 12 5.75 -15.09 -1.48
N ALA A 13 4.70 -14.73 -2.22
CA ALA A 13 3.84 -13.59 -1.88
C ALA A 13 2.84 -14.02 -0.80
N LEU A 14 3.08 -13.65 0.45
CA LEU A 14 2.11 -13.80 1.54
C LEU A 14 1.58 -12.41 1.90
N SER A 15 0.38 -12.09 1.42
CA SER A 15 -0.33 -10.87 1.79
C SER A 15 -0.90 -10.99 3.20
N VAL A 16 -0.42 -10.17 4.12
CA VAL A 16 -0.90 -10.10 5.51
C VAL A 16 -1.66 -8.79 5.67
N PRO A 17 -2.91 -8.79 6.14
CA PRO A 17 -3.60 -7.55 6.47
C PRO A 17 -2.94 -6.93 7.71
N LEU A 18 -2.22 -5.83 7.51
CA LEU A 18 -1.73 -5.01 8.61
C LEU A 18 -2.93 -4.28 9.25
N PRO A 19 -3.06 -4.27 10.60
CA PRO A 19 -4.07 -3.47 11.29
C PRO A 19 -3.60 -2.01 11.27
N ALA A 20 -3.87 -1.38 10.14
CA ALA A 20 -3.49 -0.04 9.82
C ALA A 20 -4.46 0.42 8.74
N ASP A 21 -5.70 0.72 9.12
CA ASP A 21 -6.64 1.39 8.25
C ASP A 21 -6.07 2.78 7.90
N LEU A 22 -5.31 2.86 6.80
CA LEU A 22 -4.83 4.12 6.28
C LEU A 22 -6.01 4.80 5.60
N THR A 23 -6.75 5.59 6.36
CA THR A 23 -7.89 6.33 5.83
C THR A 23 -7.58 7.82 5.82
N HIS A 24 -7.82 8.48 4.69
CA HIS A 24 -7.76 9.93 4.58
C HIS A 24 -9.08 10.44 4.01
N ARG A 25 -9.73 11.38 4.69
CA ARG A 25 -11.00 11.98 4.25
C ARG A 25 -10.79 13.45 3.93
N THR A 26 -11.41 13.89 2.85
CA THR A 26 -11.44 15.30 2.46
C THR A 26 -12.80 15.64 1.84
N GLN A 27 -13.05 16.93 1.65
CA GLN A 27 -14.20 17.43 0.93
C GLN A 27 -13.77 18.18 -0.32
N VAL A 28 -14.50 17.95 -1.39
CA VAL A 28 -14.34 18.68 -2.64
C VAL A 28 -15.60 19.50 -2.87
N ALA A 29 -15.43 20.81 -2.96
CA ALA A 29 -16.50 21.71 -3.36
C ALA A 29 -16.81 21.47 -4.85
N HIS A 30 -18.08 21.21 -5.15
CA HIS A 30 -18.61 21.06 -6.50
C HIS A 30 -19.86 21.94 -6.66
N ARG A 31 -20.29 22.22 -7.89
CA ARG A 31 -21.44 23.10 -8.16
C ARG A 31 -22.73 22.62 -7.51
N ASP A 32 -22.86 21.31 -7.32
CA ASP A 32 -24.05 20.66 -6.75
C ASP A 32 -23.94 20.51 -5.22
N GLY A 33 -22.86 20.98 -4.61
CA GLY A 33 -22.59 20.92 -3.17
C GLY A 33 -21.20 20.36 -2.84
N ALA A 34 -20.84 20.39 -1.56
CA ALA A 34 -19.63 19.72 -1.08
C ALA A 34 -19.82 18.20 -1.11
N VAL A 35 -18.82 17.48 -1.62
CA VAL A 35 -18.83 16.01 -1.70
C VAL A 35 -17.72 15.44 -0.82
N ASP A 36 -18.08 14.48 0.03
CA ASP A 36 -17.12 13.72 0.83
C ASP A 36 -16.37 12.73 -0.06
N VAL A 37 -15.04 12.75 0.06
CA VAL A 37 -14.13 11.83 -0.62
C VAL A 37 -13.31 11.12 0.44
N THR A 38 -13.38 9.79 0.44
CA THR A 38 -12.60 8.95 1.34
C THR A 38 -11.57 8.14 0.56
N TYR A 39 -10.32 8.21 1.00
CA TYR A 39 -9.21 7.44 0.45
C TYR A 39 -8.85 6.34 1.43
N HIS A 40 -8.84 5.10 0.96
CA HIS A 40 -8.43 3.92 1.72
C HIS A 40 -7.12 3.36 1.14
N GLY A 41 -6.10 3.35 1.99
CA GLY A 41 -4.79 2.80 1.70
C GLY A 41 -4.66 1.37 2.21
N LYS A 42 -4.11 0.50 1.38
CA LYS A 42 -3.69 -0.86 1.74
C LYS A 42 -2.18 -0.97 1.56
N VAL A 43 -1.49 -1.42 2.60
CA VAL A 43 -0.05 -1.69 2.54
C VAL A 43 0.16 -3.16 2.21
N ASP A 44 0.81 -3.43 1.08
CA ASP A 44 1.27 -4.75 0.67
C ASP A 44 2.79 -4.86 0.94
N LEU A 45 3.18 -5.90 1.69
CA LEU A 45 4.58 -6.13 2.06
C LEU A 45 5.23 -7.20 1.18
N ALA A 46 6.32 -6.82 0.52
CA ALA A 46 7.24 -7.74 -0.14
C ALA A 46 8.50 -7.92 0.72
N HIS A 47 9.02 -9.15 0.76
CA HIS A 47 10.21 -9.50 1.53
C HIS A 47 11.23 -10.20 0.62
N HIS A 48 12.51 -9.97 0.87
CA HIS A 48 13.60 -10.58 0.14
C HIS A 48 14.70 -11.01 1.11
N GLN A 49 14.97 -12.32 1.19
CA GLN A 49 16.05 -12.84 2.02
C GLN A 49 17.37 -12.81 1.25
N ARG A 50 18.39 -12.17 1.84
CA ARG A 50 19.77 -12.18 1.37
C ARG A 50 20.67 -12.95 2.34
N GLY A 51 21.71 -13.58 1.80
CA GLY A 51 22.73 -14.30 2.57
C GLY A 51 22.60 -15.82 2.44
N ALA A 52 23.69 -16.53 2.75
CA ALA A 52 23.77 -17.99 2.64
C ALA A 52 23.09 -18.69 3.82
N VAL A 53 22.40 -19.80 3.54
CA VAL A 53 22.03 -20.78 4.57
C VAL A 53 23.31 -21.50 4.96
N THR A 54 23.78 -21.29 6.19
CA THR A 54 24.97 -21.96 6.71
C THR A 54 24.57 -23.16 7.58
N PRO A 55 25.41 -24.22 7.63
CA PRO A 55 25.20 -25.33 8.56
C PRO A 55 25.12 -24.86 10.02
N PRO A 56 24.45 -25.63 10.90
CA PRO A 56 24.46 -25.35 12.34
C PRO A 56 25.89 -25.19 12.87
N GLY A 57 26.14 -24.14 13.67
CA GLY A 57 27.47 -23.83 14.21
C GLY A 57 28.35 -22.93 13.33
N VAL A 58 27.95 -22.65 12.09
CA VAL A 58 28.63 -21.70 11.21
C VAL A 58 27.87 -20.37 11.19
N ALA A 59 28.56 -19.27 11.51
CA ALA A 59 27.99 -17.94 11.47
C ALA A 59 27.60 -17.53 10.04
N GLY A 60 26.29 -17.53 9.74
CA GLY A 60 25.73 -16.98 8.53
C GLY A 60 25.23 -15.56 8.75
N VAL A 61 25.49 -14.65 7.80
CA VAL A 61 24.95 -13.28 7.82
C VAL A 61 23.67 -13.19 6.99
N ARG A 62 22.55 -13.69 7.54
CA ARG A 62 21.24 -13.53 6.91
C ARG A 62 20.67 -12.15 7.16
N ARG A 63 20.04 -11.60 6.12
CA ARG A 63 19.32 -10.34 6.14
C ARG A 63 17.97 -10.53 5.45
N CYS A 64 16.93 -9.96 6.04
CA CYS A 64 15.65 -9.83 5.38
C CYS A 64 15.42 -8.37 5.03
N ASP A 65 15.42 -8.07 3.73
CA ASP A 65 14.99 -6.77 3.24
C ASP A 65 13.51 -6.80 2.96
N TRP A 66 12.84 -5.66 3.11
CA TRP A 66 11.41 -5.58 2.92
C TRP A 66 11.03 -4.25 2.29
N THR A 67 9.86 -4.24 1.68
CA THR A 67 9.29 -3.09 0.99
C THR A 67 7.80 -3.06 1.23
N GLY A 68 7.27 -1.89 1.60
CA GLY A 68 5.84 -1.61 1.69
C GLY A 68 5.38 -0.77 0.50
N THR A 69 4.53 -1.38 -0.32
CA THR A 69 3.82 -0.71 -1.40
C THR A 69 2.42 -0.34 -0.92
N VAL A 70 1.99 0.89 -1.19
CA VAL A 70 0.67 1.40 -0.80
C VAL A 70 -0.21 1.47 -2.04
N SER A 71 -1.30 0.71 -2.03
CA SER A 71 -2.40 0.86 -2.98
C SER A 71 -3.47 1.77 -2.37
N VAL A 72 -3.85 2.83 -3.08
CA VAL A 72 -4.85 3.80 -2.61
C VAL A 72 -6.11 3.70 -3.47
N SER A 73 -7.23 3.42 -2.82
CA SER A 73 -8.56 3.48 -3.44
C SER A 73 -9.31 4.73 -2.98
N ARG A 74 -9.81 5.51 -3.93
CA ARG A 74 -10.73 6.62 -3.72
C ARG A 74 -12.16 6.08 -3.71
N HIS A 75 -12.96 6.58 -2.78
CA HIS A 75 -14.39 6.33 -2.65
C HIS A 75 -15.13 7.67 -2.56
N ILE A 76 -16.07 7.89 -3.47
CA ILE A 76 -16.89 9.10 -3.53
C ILE A 76 -18.33 8.72 -3.22
N THR A 77 -18.90 9.31 -2.18
CA THR A 77 -20.30 9.15 -1.81
C THR A 77 -21.02 10.48 -1.99
N ARG A 78 -22.01 10.51 -2.88
CA ARG A 78 -22.82 11.71 -3.13
C ARG A 78 -24.14 11.63 -2.34
N PRO A 79 -24.60 12.73 -1.73
CA PRO A 79 -25.96 12.82 -1.20
C PRO A 79 -27.00 12.46 -2.27
N GLY A 80 -27.88 11.50 -1.98
CA GLY A 80 -28.94 11.06 -2.90
C GLY A 80 -28.52 10.07 -3.99
N ALA A 81 -27.23 9.68 -4.07
CA ALA A 81 -26.80 8.61 -4.96
C ALA A 81 -26.92 7.24 -4.28
N ALA A 82 -27.40 6.24 -5.02
CA ALA A 82 -27.54 4.86 -4.52
C ALA A 82 -26.21 4.09 -4.49
N ALA A 83 -25.17 4.59 -5.15
CA ALA A 83 -23.88 3.91 -5.30
C ALA A 83 -22.69 4.81 -4.94
N THR A 84 -21.68 4.21 -4.32
CA THR A 84 -20.36 4.81 -4.10
C THR A 84 -19.47 4.53 -5.31
N LEU A 85 -18.85 5.56 -5.87
CA LEU A 85 -17.84 5.39 -6.93
C LEU A 85 -16.49 5.04 -6.28
N SER A 86 -15.92 3.89 -6.64
CA SER A 86 -14.63 3.43 -6.12
C SER A 86 -13.61 3.26 -7.25
N THR A 87 -12.39 3.76 -7.08
CA THR A 87 -11.31 3.69 -8.09
C THR A 87 -9.94 3.65 -7.43
N ILE A 88 -9.02 2.84 -7.95
CA ILE A 88 -7.61 2.85 -7.50
C ILE A 88 -6.91 4.05 -8.14
N VAL A 89 -6.30 4.91 -7.33
CA VAL A 89 -5.71 6.18 -7.77
C VAL A 89 -4.19 6.25 -7.56
N ALA A 90 -3.61 5.32 -6.79
CA ALA A 90 -2.16 5.20 -6.62
C ALA A 90 -1.74 3.77 -6.26
N HIS A 91 -0.52 3.39 -6.65
CA HIS A 91 0.11 2.13 -6.29
C HIS A 91 1.64 2.31 -6.21
N ASP A 92 2.11 2.86 -5.10
CA ASP A 92 3.47 3.39 -4.97
C ASP A 92 4.27 2.63 -3.91
N ARG A 93 5.57 2.43 -4.12
CA ARG A 93 6.50 2.01 -3.07
C ARG A 93 6.76 3.19 -2.14
N VAL A 94 6.39 3.07 -0.87
CA VAL A 94 6.44 4.20 0.08
C VAL A 94 7.48 4.00 1.18
N VAL A 95 7.66 2.76 1.64
CA VAL A 95 8.54 2.45 2.77
C VAL A 95 9.37 1.21 2.47
N ASP A 96 10.56 1.14 3.04
CA ASP A 96 11.39 -0.05 3.01
C ASP A 96 12.32 -0.11 4.21
N GLY A 97 12.94 -1.28 4.39
CA GLY A 97 13.89 -1.49 5.47
C GLY A 97 14.52 -2.87 5.41
N SER A 98 15.27 -3.19 6.46
CA SER A 98 16.02 -4.43 6.52
C SER A 98 16.23 -4.88 7.97
N ARG A 99 16.10 -6.19 8.23
CA ARG A 99 16.35 -6.81 9.53
C ARG A 99 17.38 -7.93 9.43
N HIS A 100 18.08 -8.18 10.53
CA HIS A 100 18.93 -9.37 10.65
C HIS A 100 18.09 -10.65 10.75
N GLY A 101 18.64 -11.74 10.23
CA GLY A 101 18.03 -13.07 10.30
C GLY A 101 17.11 -13.39 9.11
N ASP A 102 16.38 -14.49 9.24
CA ASP A 102 15.43 -14.96 8.23
C ASP A 102 14.18 -14.09 8.16
N CYS A 103 13.61 -13.95 6.97
CA CYS A 103 12.39 -13.18 6.77
C CYS A 103 11.20 -13.71 7.58
N LEU A 104 11.08 -15.03 7.71
CA LEU A 104 10.00 -15.65 8.49
C LEU A 104 10.06 -15.27 9.98
N VAL A 105 11.27 -15.22 10.54
CA VAL A 105 11.49 -14.84 11.95
C VAL A 105 11.33 -13.32 12.12
N ALA A 106 11.81 -12.54 11.16
CA ALA A 106 11.76 -11.08 11.20
C ALA A 106 10.35 -10.51 11.03
N ARG A 107 9.39 -11.27 10.50
CA ARG A 107 8.05 -10.80 10.09
C ARG A 107 7.34 -9.92 11.13
N LYS A 108 7.15 -10.38 12.37
CA LYS A 108 6.50 -9.56 13.43
C LYS A 108 7.27 -8.27 13.72
N GLY A 109 8.58 -8.31 13.56
CA GLY A 109 9.43 -7.14 13.66
C GLY A 109 9.20 -6.15 12.51
N ILE A 110 9.10 -6.65 11.29
CA ILE A 110 8.83 -5.85 10.09
C ILE A 110 7.46 -5.18 10.19
N GLU A 111 6.44 -5.90 10.68
CA GLU A 111 5.12 -5.33 10.94
C GLU A 111 5.20 -4.13 11.91
N ARG A 112 6.07 -4.19 12.94
CA ARG A 112 6.32 -3.05 13.84
C ARG A 112 7.09 -1.91 13.18
N ASP A 113 8.05 -2.20 12.32
CA ASP A 113 8.79 -1.16 11.58
C ASP A 113 7.84 -0.39 10.66
N VAL A 114 6.98 -1.12 9.93
CA VAL A 114 5.96 -0.51 9.06
C VAL A 114 4.98 0.33 9.87
N ALA A 115 4.55 -0.14 11.05
CA ALA A 115 3.72 0.65 11.95
C ALA A 115 4.43 1.93 12.43
N ALA A 116 5.75 1.90 12.64
CA ALA A 116 6.54 3.08 12.98
C ALA A 116 6.63 4.09 11.81
N HIS A 117 6.46 3.66 10.56
CA HIS A 117 6.35 4.54 9.39
C HIS A 117 4.96 5.16 9.21
N ARG A 118 4.04 5.06 10.19
CA ARG A 118 2.70 5.66 10.13
C ARG A 118 2.69 7.10 9.60
N PRO A 119 3.53 8.03 10.09
CA PRO A 119 3.49 9.43 9.64
C PRO A 119 3.85 9.57 8.15
N THR A 120 4.79 8.76 7.65
CA THR A 120 5.16 8.73 6.23
C THR A 120 4.01 8.22 5.37
N LEU A 121 3.33 7.17 5.82
CA LEU A 121 2.18 6.60 5.12
C LEU A 121 1.00 7.60 5.09
N GLU A 122 0.72 8.28 6.20
CA GLU A 122 -0.33 9.31 6.27
C GLU A 122 -0.01 10.52 5.38
N ALA A 123 1.23 11.00 5.39
CA ALA A 123 1.67 12.08 4.50
C ALA A 123 1.53 11.68 3.02
N HIS A 124 1.85 10.43 2.68
CA HIS A 124 1.64 9.89 1.35
C HIS A 124 0.15 9.90 0.95
N MET A 125 -0.76 9.46 1.84
CA MET A 125 -2.21 9.49 1.60
C MET A 125 -2.71 10.91 1.31
N ALA A 126 -2.27 11.90 2.10
CA ALA A 126 -2.63 13.29 1.88
C ALA A 126 -2.09 13.82 0.53
N ALA A 127 -0.85 13.44 0.16
CA ALA A 127 -0.26 13.83 -1.12
C ALA A 127 -0.97 13.18 -2.32
N VAL A 128 -1.43 11.93 -2.20
CA VAL A 128 -2.29 11.30 -3.22
C VAL A 128 -3.59 12.07 -3.36
N ALA A 129 -4.28 12.35 -2.26
CA ALA A 129 -5.55 13.10 -2.28
C ALA A 129 -5.41 14.51 -2.90
N ALA A 130 -4.30 15.20 -2.61
CA ALA A 130 -4.04 16.52 -3.19
C ALA A 130 -3.84 16.46 -4.71
N ARG A 131 -3.07 15.48 -5.20
CA ARG A 131 -2.80 15.27 -6.64
C ARG A 131 -4.07 14.85 -7.40
N ASP A 132 -4.92 14.07 -6.74
CA ASP A 132 -6.10 13.46 -7.34
C ASP A 132 -7.30 14.44 -7.47
N ARG A 133 -7.24 15.60 -6.83
CA ARG A 133 -8.35 16.58 -6.77
C ARG A 133 -8.96 16.92 -8.13
N ALA A 134 -8.14 17.11 -9.17
CA ALA A 134 -8.64 17.44 -10.50
C ALA A 134 -9.43 16.29 -11.15
N SER A 135 -8.99 15.04 -10.94
CA SER A 135 -9.71 13.85 -11.41
C SER A 135 -11.06 13.72 -10.69
N VAL A 136 -11.11 14.00 -9.39
CA VAL A 136 -12.37 13.99 -8.63
C VAL A 136 -13.39 14.96 -9.22
N LEU A 137 -12.98 16.20 -9.51
CA LEU A 137 -13.88 17.20 -10.10
C LEU A 137 -14.41 16.74 -11.47
N ALA A 138 -13.55 16.17 -12.31
CA ALA A 138 -13.95 15.65 -13.61
C ALA A 138 -14.95 14.49 -13.49
N ASP A 139 -14.74 13.56 -12.55
CA ASP A 139 -15.67 12.46 -12.29
C ASP A 139 -17.03 12.97 -11.83
N LEU A 140 -17.05 14.01 -10.98
CA LEU A 140 -18.28 14.64 -10.50
C LEU A 140 -19.04 15.33 -11.64
N ASP A 141 -18.35 16.07 -12.51
CA ASP A 141 -18.95 16.73 -13.67
C ASP A 141 -19.54 15.73 -14.67
N ALA A 142 -18.80 14.64 -14.97
CA ALA A 142 -19.28 13.58 -15.84
C ALA A 142 -20.54 12.92 -15.28
N ALA A 143 -20.55 12.60 -13.99
CA ALA A 143 -21.71 12.02 -13.33
C ALA A 143 -22.92 12.97 -13.29
N ALA A 144 -22.70 14.28 -13.12
CA ALA A 144 -23.79 15.27 -13.18
C ALA A 144 -24.38 15.39 -14.60
N ALA A 145 -23.53 15.35 -15.64
CA ALA A 145 -23.99 15.37 -17.03
C ALA A 145 -24.79 14.12 -17.44
N LEU A 146 -24.53 12.97 -16.81
CA LEU A 146 -25.32 11.75 -16.99
C LEU A 146 -26.68 11.83 -16.30
N ALA A 147 -26.77 12.47 -15.13
CA ALA A 147 -28.01 12.60 -14.37
C ALA A 147 -28.99 13.63 -14.96
N SER A 148 -28.51 14.57 -15.78
CA SER A 148 -29.33 15.61 -16.42
C SER A 148 -29.91 15.19 -17.78
N ARG A 149 -29.70 13.94 -18.20
CA ARG A 149 -30.25 13.35 -19.43
C ARG A 149 -31.48 12.53 -19.11
#